data_AF-A0A1G7VS10-F1
#
_entry.id   AF-A0A1G7VS10-F1
#
_cell.length_a   1.000
_cell.length_b   1.000
_cell.length_c   1.000
_cell.angle_alpha   90.00
_cell.angle_beta   90.00
_cell.angle_gamma   90.00
#
_symmetry.space_group_name_H-M   'P 1'
#
loop_
_entity.id
_entity.type
_entity.pdbx_description
1 polymer ?
#
loop_
_entity_poly.entity_id
_entity_poly.type
_entity_poly.pdbx_seq_one_letter_code
_entity_poly.pdbx_strand_id
1 'polypeptide(L)'
;MTTGRGDRAAPPAPAGHWEVRFADAASAKGWESLAQQARENTYRAWTTMRTDPRPTTETPRHHRLKGGLAHGTHRGQTCEQWQIEVTGGGRIWYLADTSRGTCWITFAGTGHPRATDRH
;
A
#
# COMPACT_ATOMS: atom_id res chain seq x y z
N MET A 1 -2.24 16.14 1.36
CA MET A 1 -3.58 16.29 1.94
C MET A 1 -3.42 16.39 3.44
N THR A 2 -4.06 17.37 4.06
CA THR A 2 -4.13 17.54 5.52
C THR A 2 -5.50 17.06 5.97
N THR A 3 -5.56 16.20 6.98
CA THR A 3 -6.82 15.73 7.56
C THR A 3 -7.62 16.91 8.11
N GLY A 4 -8.88 17.01 7.74
CA GLY A 4 -9.80 18.09 8.12
C GLY A 4 -11.13 17.59 8.66
N ARG A 5 -12.01 18.54 8.98
CA ARG A 5 -13.38 18.26 9.45
C ARG A 5 -14.14 17.49 8.37
N GLY A 6 -14.69 16.33 8.73
CA GLY A 6 -15.47 15.46 7.82
C GLY A 6 -14.65 14.36 7.16
N ASP A 7 -13.32 14.35 7.30
CA ASP A 7 -12.48 13.27 6.80
C ASP A 7 -12.60 12.01 7.66
N ARG A 8 -12.34 10.84 7.04
CA ARG A 8 -12.25 9.57 7.77
C ARG A 8 -11.04 9.58 8.70
N ALA A 9 -11.26 9.26 9.97
CA ALA A 9 -10.18 9.02 10.92
C ALA A 9 -9.64 7.59 10.76
N ALA A 10 -8.34 7.45 10.54
CA ALA A 10 -7.69 6.14 10.60
C ALA A 10 -7.34 5.80 12.06
N PRO A 11 -7.64 4.59 12.56
CA PRO A 11 -7.23 4.18 13.89
C PRO A 11 -5.70 3.97 13.94
N PRO A 12 -5.06 4.19 15.11
CA PRO A 12 -3.67 3.80 15.30
C PRO A 12 -3.52 2.27 15.26
N ALA A 13 -2.31 1.79 14.98
CA ALA A 13 -2.01 0.36 15.08
C ALA A 13 -2.13 -0.12 16.53
N PRO A 14 -2.89 -1.20 16.82
CA PRO A 14 -2.73 -1.91 18.09
C PRO A 14 -1.36 -2.63 18.12
N ALA A 15 -0.97 -3.08 19.31
CA ALA A 15 0.28 -3.83 19.49
C ALA A 15 0.33 -5.06 18.56
N GLY A 16 1.49 -5.29 17.93
CA GLY A 16 1.69 -6.40 16.98
C GLY A 16 1.19 -6.13 15.56
N HIS A 17 0.55 -4.99 15.30
CA HIS A 17 0.10 -4.60 13.97
C HIS A 17 1.00 -3.50 13.38
N TRP A 18 0.94 -3.36 12.06
CA TRP A 18 1.72 -2.38 11.31
C TRP A 18 0.97 -1.07 11.12
N GLU A 19 1.64 0.07 11.21
CA GLU A 19 1.06 1.32 10.74
C GLU A 19 0.86 1.32 9.22
N VAL A 20 -0.25 1.89 8.74
CA VAL A 20 -0.50 2.05 7.29
C VAL A 20 -0.65 3.53 7.00
N ARG A 21 0.28 4.07 6.20
CA ARG A 21 0.39 5.51 5.96
C ARG A 21 0.68 5.79 4.50
N PHE A 22 0.29 6.97 4.02
CA PHE A 22 0.64 7.41 2.67
C PHE A 22 2.08 7.94 2.63
N ALA A 23 2.85 7.51 1.64
CA ALA A 23 4.21 8.02 1.40
C ALA A 23 4.18 9.47 0.89
N ASP A 24 3.12 9.84 0.14
CA ASP A 24 2.95 11.16 -0.44
C ASP A 24 1.46 11.53 -0.66
N ALA A 25 1.21 12.72 -1.22
CA ALA A 25 -0.16 13.16 -1.49
C ALA A 25 -0.80 12.46 -2.70
N ALA A 26 -0.01 11.90 -3.63
CA ALA A 26 -0.53 11.26 -4.84
C ALA A 26 -1.10 9.88 -4.52
N SER A 27 -0.37 9.08 -3.75
CA SER A 27 -0.82 7.80 -3.18
C SER A 27 -2.10 7.95 -2.37
N ALA A 28 -2.21 9.01 -1.56
CA ALA A 28 -3.42 9.31 -0.80
C ALA A 28 -4.65 9.61 -1.71
N LYS A 29 -4.46 10.37 -2.79
CA LYS A 29 -5.54 10.64 -3.76
C LYS A 29 -5.97 9.36 -4.48
N GLY A 30 -5.00 8.55 -4.91
CA GLY A 30 -5.25 7.29 -5.58
C GLY A 30 -5.98 6.28 -4.69
N TRP A 31 -5.66 6.26 -3.39
CA TRP A 31 -6.37 5.49 -2.38
C TRP A 31 -7.84 5.88 -2.27
N GLU A 32 -8.14 7.17 -2.22
CA GLU A 32 -9.53 7.64 -2.15
C GLU A 32 -10.32 7.25 -3.41
N SER A 33 -9.73 7.38 -4.59
CA SER A 33 -10.36 6.90 -5.84
C SER A 33 -10.64 5.39 -5.80
N LEU A 34 -9.68 4.60 -5.30
CA LEU A 34 -9.84 3.15 -5.18
C LEU A 34 -10.90 2.78 -4.13
N ALA A 35 -10.94 3.49 -3.00
CA ALA A 35 -11.95 3.30 -1.96
C ALA A 35 -13.36 3.68 -2.44
N GLN A 36 -13.50 4.67 -3.32
CA GLN A 36 -14.79 5.03 -3.92
C GLN A 36 -15.29 3.95 -4.87
N GLN A 37 -14.41 3.37 -5.70
CA GLN A 37 -14.79 2.37 -6.70
C GLN A 37 -14.90 0.94 -6.13
N ALA A 38 -14.03 0.58 -5.18
CA ALA A 38 -13.85 -0.77 -4.68
C ALA A 38 -13.64 -0.77 -3.15
N ARG A 39 -14.60 -0.20 -2.42
CA ARG A 39 -14.54 0.02 -0.97
C ARG A 39 -14.11 -1.22 -0.18
N GLU A 40 -14.82 -2.33 -0.35
CA GLU A 40 -14.58 -3.56 0.42
C GLU A 40 -13.21 -4.17 0.13
N ASN A 41 -12.81 -4.21 -1.14
CA ASN A 41 -11.49 -4.75 -1.51
C ASN A 41 -10.35 -3.85 -1.00
N THR A 42 -10.55 -2.53 -1.02
CA THR A 42 -9.59 -1.57 -0.48
C THR A 42 -9.44 -1.75 1.03
N TYR A 43 -10.55 -2.00 1.75
CA TYR A 43 -10.53 -2.34 3.16
C TYR A 43 -9.76 -3.64 3.44
N ARG A 44 -9.99 -4.70 2.66
CA ARG A 44 -9.23 -5.96 2.80
C ARG A 44 -7.74 -5.77 2.58
N ALA A 45 -7.34 -5.01 1.56
CA ALA A 45 -5.95 -4.68 1.33
C ALA A 45 -5.33 -3.87 2.48
N TRP A 46 -6.09 -2.93 3.07
CA TRP A 46 -5.67 -2.23 4.28
C TRP A 46 -5.41 -3.19 5.43
N THR A 47 -6.33 -4.12 5.68
CA THR A 47 -6.22 -5.13 6.75
C THR A 47 -5.02 -6.03 6.51
N THR A 48 -4.78 -6.50 5.29
CA THR A 48 -3.58 -7.27 4.94
C THR A 48 -2.30 -6.51 5.27
N MET A 49 -2.17 -5.25 4.84
CA MET A 49 -0.99 -4.44 5.20
C MET A 49 -0.85 -4.25 6.72
N ARG A 50 -1.98 -4.10 7.43
CA ARG A 50 -2.03 -3.89 8.88
C ARG A 50 -1.61 -5.14 9.67
N THR A 51 -1.92 -6.34 9.19
CA THR A 51 -1.76 -7.59 9.96
C THR A 51 -0.61 -8.46 9.48
N ASP A 52 -0.43 -8.58 8.16
CA ASP A 52 0.59 -9.45 7.56
C ASP A 52 1.08 -8.83 6.23
N PRO A 53 1.85 -7.72 6.31
CA PRO A 53 2.34 -7.03 5.12
C PRO A 53 3.47 -7.76 4.41
N ARG A 54 4.01 -8.83 4.99
CA ARG A 54 5.14 -9.59 4.46
C ARG A 54 4.89 -11.09 4.64
N PRO A 55 3.86 -11.63 3.96
CA PRO A 55 3.49 -13.03 4.13
C PRO A 55 4.67 -13.91 3.73
N THR A 56 4.89 -14.99 4.48
CA THR A 56 5.92 -15.99 4.13
C THR A 56 5.59 -16.69 2.81
N THR A 57 4.30 -16.81 2.48
CA THR A 57 3.84 -17.38 1.21
C THR A 57 3.21 -16.29 0.35
N GLU A 58 3.92 -15.91 -0.72
CA GLU A 58 3.42 -14.96 -1.71
C GLU A 58 2.30 -15.56 -2.56
N THR A 59 1.35 -14.73 -2.99
CA THR A 59 0.28 -15.10 -3.91
C THR A 59 0.35 -14.24 -5.17
N PRO A 60 -0.30 -14.65 -6.27
CA PRO A 60 -0.39 -13.80 -7.46
C PRO A 60 -0.96 -12.41 -7.17
N ARG A 61 -1.83 -12.28 -6.15
CA ARG A 61 -2.46 -11.02 -5.76
C ARG A 61 -1.72 -10.28 -4.64
N HIS A 62 -0.75 -10.90 -3.98
CA HIS A 62 0.02 -10.27 -2.91
C HIS A 62 1.42 -10.85 -2.88
N HIS A 63 2.37 -10.08 -3.41
CA HIS A 63 3.75 -10.51 -3.58
C HIS A 63 4.69 -9.31 -3.54
N ARG A 64 5.96 -9.60 -3.32
CA ARG A 64 7.00 -8.59 -3.44
C ARG A 64 7.25 -8.29 -4.91
N LEU A 65 7.40 -7.01 -5.26
CA LEU A 65 7.81 -6.62 -6.60
C LEU A 65 9.23 -7.13 -6.91
N LYS A 66 9.57 -7.20 -8.20
CA LYS A 66 10.83 -7.78 -8.68
C LYS A 66 11.69 -6.76 -9.42
N GLY A 67 12.96 -7.10 -9.65
CA GLY A 67 13.92 -6.26 -10.38
C GLY A 67 14.13 -4.90 -9.72
N GLY A 68 14.22 -3.84 -10.52
CA GLY A 68 14.43 -2.46 -10.04
C GLY A 68 13.29 -1.92 -9.16
N LEU A 69 12.13 -2.56 -9.16
CA LEU A 69 10.99 -2.20 -8.30
C LEU A 69 10.93 -3.01 -7.00
N ALA A 70 11.82 -3.99 -6.79
CA ALA A 70 11.80 -4.86 -5.62
C ALA A 70 12.08 -4.13 -4.29
N HIS A 71 12.61 -2.92 -4.38
CA HIS A 71 12.85 -2.02 -3.27
C HIS A 71 12.47 -0.59 -3.67
N GLY A 72 12.21 0.24 -2.66
CA GLY A 72 12.14 1.68 -2.81
C GLY A 72 12.62 2.35 -1.53
N THR A 73 12.82 3.66 -1.59
CA THR A 73 13.32 4.44 -0.44
C THR A 73 12.26 5.43 0.02
N HIS A 74 11.96 5.43 1.31
CA HIS A 74 11.13 6.45 1.94
C HIS A 74 11.91 7.13 3.06
N ARG A 75 12.10 8.46 2.96
CA ARG A 75 12.84 9.27 3.95
C ARG A 75 14.23 8.69 4.30
N GLY A 76 14.97 8.26 3.28
CA GLY A 76 16.30 7.67 3.42
C GLY A 76 16.34 6.20 3.83
N GLN A 77 15.20 5.59 4.16
CA GLN A 77 15.13 4.17 4.48
C GLN A 77 14.76 3.35 3.25
N THR A 78 15.63 2.41 2.86
CA THR A 78 15.35 1.45 1.80
C THR A 78 14.55 0.27 2.35
N CYS A 79 13.41 0.01 1.73
CA CYS A 79 12.47 -1.03 2.14
C CYS A 79 12.15 -1.94 0.96
N GLU A 80 11.74 -3.17 1.25
CA GLU A 80 11.10 -4.01 0.25
C GLU A 80 9.81 -3.36 -0.21
N GLN A 81 9.56 -3.40 -1.53
CA GLN A 81 8.31 -2.91 -2.11
C GLN A 81 7.42 -4.09 -2.48
N TRP A 82 6.18 -4.01 -2.01
CA TRP A 82 5.17 -5.05 -2.12
C TRP A 82 3.98 -4.54 -2.92
N GLN A 83 3.28 -5.45 -3.57
CA GLN A 83 2.07 -5.18 -4.34
C GLN A 83 0.89 -5.99 -3.80
N ILE A 84 -0.26 -5.34 -3.70
CA ILE A 84 -1.56 -6.00 -3.54
C ILE A 84 -2.44 -5.68 -4.76
N GLU A 85 -2.97 -6.73 -5.38
CA GLU A 85 -4.05 -6.65 -6.35
C GLU A 85 -5.40 -6.50 -5.64
N VAL A 86 -6.00 -5.32 -5.80
CA VAL A 86 -7.26 -4.95 -5.15
C VAL A 86 -8.46 -5.33 -6.00
N THR A 87 -8.36 -5.18 -7.32
CA THR A 87 -9.33 -5.66 -8.31
C THR A 87 -8.56 -6.19 -9.52
N GLY A 88 -9.22 -6.73 -10.55
CA GLY A 88 -8.52 -7.16 -11.77
C GLY A 88 -7.55 -6.11 -12.33
N GLY A 89 -7.92 -4.82 -12.27
CA GLY A 89 -7.07 -3.69 -12.71
C GLY A 89 -6.44 -2.86 -11.59
N GLY A 90 -7.04 -2.81 -10.40
CA GLY A 90 -6.60 -1.94 -9.31
C GLY A 90 -5.43 -2.52 -8.52
N ARG A 91 -4.45 -1.70 -8.17
CA ARG A 91 -3.23 -2.10 -7.44
C ARG A 91 -2.92 -1.11 -6.32
N ILE A 92 -2.37 -1.63 -5.23
CA ILE A 92 -1.66 -0.86 -4.20
C ILE A 92 -0.21 -1.33 -4.19
N TRP A 93 0.73 -0.40 -4.21
CA TRP A 93 2.12 -0.66 -3.87
C TRP A 93 2.45 0.02 -2.54
N TYR A 94 3.25 -0.67 -1.73
CA TYR A 94 3.72 -0.13 -0.46
C TYR A 94 5.13 -0.60 -0.13
N LEU A 95 5.83 0.21 0.66
CA LEU A 95 7.11 -0.13 1.27
C LEU A 95 6.90 -0.68 2.67
N ALA A 96 7.46 -1.85 2.95
CA ALA A 96 7.42 -2.47 4.27
C ALA A 96 8.64 -2.05 5.11
N ASP A 97 8.49 -1.00 5.94
CA ASP A 97 9.52 -0.53 6.86
C ASP A 97 9.49 -1.32 8.17
N THR A 98 10.27 -2.41 8.21
CA THR A 98 10.39 -3.30 9.37
C THR A 98 10.96 -2.62 10.61
N SER A 99 11.76 -1.56 10.43
CA SER A 99 12.36 -0.84 11.56
C SER A 99 11.32 -0.04 12.36
N ARG A 100 10.24 0.38 11.68
CA ARG A 100 9.15 1.17 12.27
C ARG A 100 7.84 0.40 12.41
N GLY A 101 7.75 -0.81 11.85
CA GLY A 101 6.48 -1.50 11.69
C GLY A 101 5.49 -0.65 10.90
N THR A 102 5.89 -0.05 9.77
CA THR A 102 5.03 0.81 8.94
C THR A 102 5.02 0.40 7.47
N CYS A 103 3.82 0.29 6.90
CA CYS A 103 3.57 0.20 5.47
C CYS A 103 3.36 1.61 4.91
N TRP A 104 4.30 2.06 4.07
CA TRP A 104 4.18 3.33 3.35
C TRP A 104 3.60 3.07 1.96
N ILE A 105 2.33 3.42 1.76
CA ILE A 105 1.66 3.30 0.45
C ILE A 105 2.34 4.29 -0.51
N THR A 106 3.02 3.76 -1.52
CA THR A 106 3.73 4.54 -2.57
C THR A 106 2.87 4.71 -3.81
N PHE A 107 1.93 3.80 -4.05
CA PHE A 107 0.97 3.90 -5.13
C PHE A 107 -0.36 3.26 -4.73
N ALA A 108 -1.46 3.87 -5.15
CA ALA A 108 -2.77 3.25 -5.16
C ALA A 108 -3.51 3.73 -6.42
N GLY A 109 -4.17 2.84 -7.13
CA GLY A 109 -4.84 3.19 -8.37
C GLY A 109 -5.84 2.13 -8.83
N THR A 110 -6.80 2.58 -9.63
CA THR A 110 -7.90 1.76 -10.18
C THR A 110 -7.51 1.03 -11.46
N GLY A 111 -6.38 1.40 -12.08
CA GLY A 111 -5.79 0.74 -13.25
C GLY A 111 -4.35 0.31 -13.00
N HIS A 112 -3.79 -0.46 -13.93
CA HIS A 112 -2.42 -0.96 -13.82
C HIS A 112 -1.42 0.21 -13.84
N PRO A 113 -0.52 0.33 -12.84
CA PRO A 113 0.57 1.29 -12.93
C PRO A 113 1.45 0.99 -14.16
N ARG A 114 1.70 2.00 -15.00
CA ARG A 114 2.52 1.88 -16.22
C ARG A 114 3.96 1.42 -15.96
N ALA A 115 4.46 1.58 -14.74
CA ALA A 115 5.84 1.28 -14.38
C ALA A 115 6.18 -0.21 -14.43
N THR A 116 5.19 -1.11 -14.39
CA THR A 116 5.36 -2.54 -14.59
C THR A 116 5.20 -3.01 -16.03
N ASP A 117 4.77 -2.12 -16.94
CA ASP A 117 4.58 -2.46 -18.36
C ASP A 117 5.89 -2.44 -19.17
N ARG A 118 6.99 -1.96 -18.57
CA ARG A 118 8.32 -1.99 -19.18
C ARG A 118 9.02 -3.30 -18.83
N HIS A 119 8.84 -4.29 -19.70
CA HIS A 119 9.74 -5.42 -19.90
C HIS A 119 10.30 -5.40 -21.31
#